data_AF-A0A7X7J5N7-F1
#
_entry.id   AF-A0A7X7J5N7-F1
#
_cell.length_a   1.000
_cell.length_b   1.000
_cell.length_c   1.000
_cell.angle_alpha   90.00
_cell.angle_beta   90.00
_cell.angle_gamma   90.00
#
_symmetry.space_group_name_H-M   'P 1'
#
loop_
_entity.id
_entity.type
_entity.pdbx_description
1 polymer ?
#
loop_
_entity_poly.entity_id
_entity_poly.type
_entity_poly.pdbx_seq_one_letter_code
_entity_poly.pdbx_strand_id
1 'polypeptide(L)'
;MLIKNKYVSHTIRIIIGCVFIASAILKYLSIDTFDLYIYEHQLFNYAITAILTRLLIAAEFALGIMLIGNILIKFTYFTTFLFLAGFTVYLFLQPLLFDVDLSNCHCFGDKIILNHTQSIIKNIVLMLLLLLVNIDFYKWRKYELPVFIALAIVTTTAFMLINAPDFIYKKLFDSNVRIDVELYESTLQSTTKYNDFTSDDMLICMYSNKCKYCKIAAGKIDEIIKQNNIGTDKVRCVFWGTNDSTEIKNFFIECKIEALDYTVIPVTNFLAITNGKMPVILFSEKGKITQSVNYTGLSEKDIVTFLRKE
;
A
#
# COMPACT_ATOMS: atom_id res chain seq x y z
N MET A 1 -34.01 17.71 -7.00
CA MET A 1 -34.31 19.11 -7.39
C MET A 1 -33.10 19.64 -8.16
N LEU A 2 -33.17 19.72 -9.48
CA LEU A 2 -32.02 20.17 -10.28
C LEU A 2 -31.87 21.69 -10.17
N ILE A 3 -30.62 22.16 -10.02
CA ILE A 3 -30.35 23.59 -9.94
C ILE A 3 -30.56 24.23 -11.31
N LYS A 4 -31.44 25.24 -11.36
CA LYS A 4 -31.72 26.01 -12.60
C LYS A 4 -30.60 27.00 -12.96
N ASN A 5 -29.75 27.36 -11.99
CA ASN A 5 -28.61 28.24 -12.23
C ASN A 5 -27.41 27.46 -12.76
N LYS A 6 -27.07 27.70 -14.03
CA LYS A 6 -25.93 27.07 -14.73
C LYS A 6 -24.59 27.28 -14.02
N TYR A 7 -24.34 28.47 -13.46
CA TYR A 7 -23.07 28.77 -12.77
C TYR A 7 -22.90 27.93 -11.51
N VAL A 8 -23.95 27.84 -10.69
CA VAL A 8 -23.93 27.02 -9.47
C VAL A 8 -23.72 25.55 -9.80
N SER A 9 -24.38 25.04 -10.86
CA SER A 9 -24.17 23.67 -11.32
C SER A 9 -22.73 23.41 -11.79
N HIS A 10 -22.07 24.38 -12.43
CA HIS A 10 -20.66 24.26 -12.81
C HIS A 10 -19.75 24.28 -11.58
N THR A 11 -19.99 25.18 -10.64
CA THR A 11 -19.18 25.29 -9.42
C THR A 11 -19.22 24.00 -8.61
N ILE A 12 -20.39 23.41 -8.38
CA ILE A 12 -20.53 22.14 -7.66
C ILE A 12 -19.72 21.03 -8.35
N ARG A 13 -19.84 20.92 -9.67
CA ARG A 13 -19.12 19.90 -10.46
C ARG A 13 -17.60 20.07 -10.35
N ILE A 14 -17.10 21.31 -10.42
CA ILE A 14 -15.67 21.60 -10.27
C ILE A 14 -15.20 21.21 -8.87
N ILE A 15 -15.96 21.56 -7.83
CA ILE A 15 -15.62 21.19 -6.44
C ILE A 15 -15.52 19.67 -6.30
N ILE A 16 -16.52 18.91 -6.77
CA ILE A 16 -16.49 17.44 -6.71
C ILE A 16 -15.28 16.90 -7.47
N GLY A 17 -14.99 17.42 -8.67
CA GLY A 17 -13.83 17.01 -9.46
C GLY A 17 -12.50 17.29 -8.74
N CYS A 18 -12.35 18.45 -8.09
CA CYS A 18 -11.18 18.76 -7.28
C CYS A 18 -11.00 17.80 -6.10
N VAL A 19 -12.10 17.41 -5.42
CA VAL A 19 -12.06 16.43 -4.33
C VAL A 19 -11.57 15.07 -4.82
N PHE A 20 -12.03 14.60 -5.97
CA PHE A 20 -11.57 13.35 -6.59
C PHE A 20 -10.09 13.39 -6.95
N ILE A 21 -9.63 14.49 -7.56
CA ILE A 21 -8.20 14.67 -7.88
C ILE A 21 -7.35 14.67 -6.60
N ALA A 22 -7.75 15.43 -5.58
CA ALA A 22 -7.04 15.49 -4.31
C ALA A 22 -6.97 14.12 -3.63
N SER A 23 -8.09 13.40 -3.60
CA SER A 23 -8.19 12.03 -3.08
C SER A 23 -7.23 11.08 -3.81
N ALA A 24 -7.24 11.07 -5.14
CA ALA A 24 -6.35 10.23 -5.94
C ALA A 24 -4.86 10.54 -5.71
N ILE A 25 -4.48 11.83 -5.70
CA ILE A 25 -3.09 12.24 -5.44
C ILE A 25 -2.65 11.81 -4.04
N LEU A 26 -3.47 12.06 -3.02
CA LEU A 26 -3.11 11.74 -1.64
C LEU A 26 -3.00 10.23 -1.40
N LYS A 27 -3.88 9.42 -2.00
CA LYS A 27 -3.74 7.95 -2.03
C LYS A 27 -2.43 7.53 -2.70
N TYR A 28 -2.09 8.16 -3.82
CA TYR A 28 -0.88 7.81 -4.57
C TYR A 28 0.42 8.14 -3.82
N LEU A 29 0.44 9.24 -3.06
CA LEU A 29 1.57 9.61 -2.21
C LEU A 29 1.84 8.60 -1.07
N SER A 30 0.83 7.81 -0.71
CA SER A 30 0.92 6.72 0.27
C SER A 30 0.51 5.39 -0.37
N ILE A 31 1.03 5.11 -1.58
CA ILE A 31 0.64 3.91 -2.33
C ILE A 31 0.99 2.61 -1.60
N ASP A 32 2.14 2.54 -0.95
CA ASP A 32 2.59 1.33 -0.24
C ASP A 32 1.62 0.92 0.88
N THR A 33 1.14 1.89 1.65
CA THR A 33 0.21 1.65 2.77
C THR A 33 -1.21 1.41 2.26
N PHE A 34 -1.60 2.05 1.16
CA PHE A 34 -2.87 1.76 0.50
C PHE A 34 -2.89 0.34 -0.10
N ASP A 35 -1.79 -0.10 -0.71
CA ASP A 35 -1.61 -1.47 -1.22
C ASP A 35 -1.74 -2.48 -0.09
N LEU A 36 -1.06 -2.24 1.04
CA LEU A 36 -1.14 -3.10 2.22
C LEU A 36 -2.56 -3.15 2.80
N TYR A 37 -3.21 -2.00 2.96
CA TYR A 37 -4.59 -1.92 3.46
C TYR A 37 -5.57 -2.74 2.61
N ILE A 38 -5.48 -2.69 1.28
CA ILE A 38 -6.33 -3.52 0.42
C ILE A 38 -5.92 -4.99 0.50
N TYR A 39 -4.63 -5.28 0.66
CA TYR A 39 -4.12 -6.64 0.76
C TYR A 39 -4.55 -7.37 2.05
N GLU A 40 -4.69 -6.64 3.17
CA GLU A 40 -5.24 -7.15 4.45
C GLU A 40 -6.64 -7.76 4.33
N HIS A 41 -7.37 -7.47 3.25
CA HIS A 41 -8.67 -8.10 2.99
C HIS A 41 -8.55 -9.55 2.48
N GLN A 42 -7.32 -10.01 2.17
CA GLN A 42 -6.98 -11.36 1.74
C GLN A 42 -7.72 -11.86 0.49
N LEU A 43 -8.32 -10.97 -0.31
CA LEU A 43 -9.11 -11.31 -1.51
C LEU A 43 -8.23 -11.70 -2.71
N PHE A 44 -7.04 -11.12 -2.81
CA PHE A 44 -6.12 -11.30 -3.94
C PHE A 44 -4.69 -11.40 -3.43
N ASN A 45 -3.79 -11.90 -4.27
CA ASN A 45 -2.36 -11.82 -4.01
C ASN A 45 -1.87 -10.36 -4.09
N TYR A 46 -0.68 -10.08 -3.55
CA TYR A 46 -0.15 -8.73 -3.43
C TYR A 46 0.06 -8.07 -4.81
N ALA A 47 0.51 -8.84 -5.80
CA ALA A 47 0.75 -8.33 -7.16
C ALA A 47 -0.52 -7.85 -7.84
N ILE A 48 -1.63 -8.61 -7.73
CA ILE A 48 -2.94 -8.23 -8.25
C ILE A 48 -3.47 -7.02 -7.47
N THR A 49 -3.32 -7.02 -6.14
CA THR A 49 -3.72 -5.90 -5.28
C THR A 49 -3.06 -4.60 -5.71
N ALA A 50 -1.73 -4.60 -5.90
CA ALA A 50 -0.97 -3.45 -6.35
C ALA A 50 -1.41 -2.93 -7.74
N ILE A 51 -1.85 -3.80 -8.65
CA ILE A 51 -2.42 -3.39 -9.94
C ILE A 51 -3.78 -2.74 -9.73
N LEU A 52 -4.67 -3.37 -8.96
CA LEU A 52 -6.04 -2.89 -8.74
C LEU A 52 -6.07 -1.53 -8.06
N THR A 53 -5.23 -1.30 -7.05
CA THR A 53 -5.13 -0.01 -6.34
C THR A 53 -4.72 1.13 -7.28
N ARG A 54 -3.75 0.89 -8.16
CA ARG A 54 -3.30 1.88 -9.16
C ARG A 54 -4.37 2.15 -10.21
N LEU A 55 -5.09 1.12 -10.68
CA LEU A 55 -6.22 1.30 -11.59
C LEU A 55 -7.35 2.11 -10.94
N LEU A 56 -7.63 1.85 -9.66
CA LEU A 56 -8.64 2.57 -8.89
C LEU A 56 -8.28 4.06 -8.75
N ILE A 57 -7.03 4.36 -8.39
CA ILE A 57 -6.51 5.73 -8.28
C ILE A 57 -6.53 6.43 -9.66
N ALA A 58 -6.12 5.74 -10.72
CA ALA A 58 -6.13 6.30 -12.08
C ALA A 58 -7.55 6.62 -12.56
N ALA A 59 -8.53 5.76 -12.24
CA ALA A 59 -9.93 5.99 -12.54
C ALA A 59 -10.49 7.19 -11.75
N GLU A 60 -10.19 7.30 -10.46
CA GLU A 60 -10.61 8.42 -9.61
C GLU A 60 -10.05 9.75 -10.12
N PHE A 61 -8.76 9.79 -10.46
CA PHE A 61 -8.11 10.97 -11.01
C PHE A 61 -8.70 11.36 -12.38
N ALA A 62 -8.91 10.39 -13.27
CA ALA A 62 -9.51 10.63 -14.58
C ALA A 62 -10.95 11.17 -14.46
N LEU A 63 -11.77 10.59 -13.59
CA LEU A 63 -13.13 11.07 -13.31
C LEU A 63 -13.10 12.52 -12.78
N GLY A 64 -12.16 12.85 -11.90
CA GLY A 64 -11.98 14.21 -11.41
C GLY A 64 -11.68 15.22 -12.52
N ILE A 65 -10.77 14.88 -13.44
CA ILE A 65 -10.47 15.72 -14.63
C ILE A 65 -11.69 15.83 -15.55
N MET A 66 -12.40 14.72 -15.80
CA MET A 66 -13.58 14.71 -16.66
C MET A 66 -14.72 15.56 -16.08
N LEU A 67 -14.90 15.55 -14.75
CA LEU A 67 -15.83 16.42 -14.06
C LEU A 67 -15.44 17.88 -14.24
N ILE A 68 -14.19 18.27 -14.01
CA ILE A 68 -13.75 19.66 -14.20
C ILE A 68 -13.90 20.11 -15.66
N GLY A 69 -13.41 19.29 -16.61
CA GLY A 69 -13.39 19.57 -18.05
C GLY A 69 -14.71 19.38 -18.79
N ASN A 70 -15.76 18.93 -18.11
CA ASN A 70 -17.06 18.61 -18.69
C ASN A 70 -16.99 17.59 -19.83
N ILE A 71 -16.17 16.54 -19.69
CA ILE A 71 -15.92 15.57 -20.74
C ILE A 71 -16.90 14.41 -20.56
N LEU A 72 -17.67 14.05 -21.59
CA LEU A 72 -18.66 12.97 -21.56
C LEU A 72 -19.56 13.02 -20.32
N ILE A 73 -20.08 14.21 -19.99
CA ILE A 73 -20.65 14.49 -18.65
C ILE A 73 -21.72 13.50 -18.19
N LYS A 74 -22.56 12.97 -19.10
CA LYS A 74 -23.57 11.95 -18.74
C LYS A 74 -22.94 10.66 -18.23
N PHE A 75 -21.90 10.19 -18.92
CA PHE A 75 -21.13 9.01 -18.51
C PHE A 75 -20.35 9.31 -17.22
N THR A 76 -19.60 10.42 -17.19
CA THR A 76 -18.80 10.82 -16.03
C THR A 76 -19.65 10.97 -14.77
N TYR A 77 -20.82 11.60 -14.89
CA TYR A 77 -21.78 11.73 -13.81
C TYR A 77 -22.23 10.37 -13.29
N PHE A 78 -22.68 9.49 -14.18
CA PHE A 78 -23.17 8.17 -13.82
C PHE A 78 -22.08 7.33 -13.14
N THR A 79 -20.88 7.29 -13.74
CA THR A 79 -19.75 6.55 -13.20
C THR A 79 -19.26 7.14 -11.88
N THR A 80 -19.22 8.47 -11.72
CA THR A 80 -18.87 9.12 -10.44
C THR A 80 -19.85 8.75 -9.34
N PHE A 81 -21.16 8.75 -9.64
CA PHE A 81 -22.19 8.34 -8.70
C PHE A 81 -22.02 6.87 -8.30
N LEU A 82 -21.79 5.99 -9.28
CA LEU A 82 -21.54 4.57 -9.04
C LEU A 82 -20.27 4.35 -8.20
N PHE A 83 -19.21 5.11 -8.44
CA PHE A 83 -17.96 5.07 -7.67
C PHE A 83 -18.23 5.43 -6.21
N LEU A 84 -18.90 6.57 -5.95
CA LEU A 84 -19.26 7.00 -4.59
C LEU A 84 -20.18 5.99 -3.89
N ALA A 85 -21.20 5.48 -4.59
CA ALA A 85 -22.10 4.47 -4.05
C ALA A 85 -21.36 3.18 -3.72
N GLY A 86 -20.53 2.69 -4.64
CA GLY A 86 -19.69 1.49 -4.47
C GLY A 86 -18.75 1.60 -3.28
N PHE A 87 -18.01 2.70 -3.15
CA PHE A 87 -17.15 2.92 -1.97
C PHE A 87 -17.94 3.05 -0.68
N THR A 88 -19.12 3.67 -0.72
CA THR A 88 -19.96 3.81 0.47
C THR A 88 -20.47 2.44 0.94
N VAL A 89 -20.92 1.60 0.01
CA VAL A 89 -21.34 0.22 0.30
C VAL A 89 -20.16 -0.60 0.80
N TYR A 90 -19.00 -0.51 0.15
CA TYR A 90 -17.79 -1.18 0.59
C TYR A 90 -17.41 -0.79 2.03
N LEU A 91 -17.32 0.51 2.35
CA LEU A 91 -17.00 0.99 3.70
C LEU A 91 -18.03 0.57 4.75
N PHE A 92 -19.30 0.42 4.37
CA PHE A 92 -20.34 -0.05 5.27
C PHE A 92 -20.25 -1.56 5.54
N LEU A 93 -19.88 -2.35 4.53
CA LEU A 93 -19.75 -3.81 4.64
C LEU A 93 -18.41 -4.24 5.24
N GLN A 94 -17.36 -3.43 5.09
CA GLN A 94 -16.00 -3.79 5.50
C GLN A 94 -15.90 -4.23 6.97
N PRO A 95 -16.48 -3.52 7.96
CA PRO A 95 -16.41 -3.92 9.37
C PRO A 95 -17.20 -5.20 9.71
N LEU A 96 -18.11 -5.61 8.82
CA LEU A 96 -18.90 -6.83 8.98
C LEU A 96 -18.20 -8.05 8.38
N LEU A 97 -17.37 -7.84 7.36
CA LEU A 97 -16.74 -8.90 6.57
C LEU A 97 -15.28 -9.14 6.91
N PHE A 98 -14.57 -8.13 7.45
CA PHE A 98 -13.14 -8.17 7.69
C PHE A 98 -12.79 -7.59 9.07
N ASP A 99 -11.75 -8.11 9.70
CA ASP A 99 -11.19 -7.57 10.94
C ASP A 99 -10.24 -6.41 10.60
N VAL A 100 -10.81 -5.24 10.35
CA VAL A 100 -10.10 -4.06 9.83
C VAL A 100 -10.09 -2.93 10.83
N ASP A 101 -9.00 -2.15 10.86
CA ASP A 101 -8.92 -0.96 11.69
C ASP A 101 -9.88 0.13 11.19
N LEU A 102 -10.80 0.56 12.06
CA LEU A 102 -11.79 1.57 11.75
C LEU A 102 -11.25 3.01 11.78
N SER A 103 -10.01 3.21 12.23
CA SER A 103 -9.39 4.53 12.43
C SER A 103 -9.08 5.27 11.13
N ASN A 104 -8.59 4.57 10.11
CA ASN A 104 -8.31 5.14 8.79
C ASN A 104 -8.82 4.22 7.68
N CYS A 105 -9.73 4.71 6.84
CA CYS A 105 -10.22 3.94 5.70
C CYS A 105 -9.42 4.20 4.41
N HIS A 106 -8.30 4.91 4.52
CA HIS A 106 -7.35 5.27 3.43
C HIS A 106 -7.98 5.92 2.19
N CYS A 107 -9.19 6.49 2.33
CA CYS A 107 -9.88 7.16 1.23
C CYS A 107 -9.17 8.42 0.74
N PHE A 108 -8.33 9.05 1.57
CA PHE A 108 -7.40 10.12 1.18
C PHE A 108 -5.94 9.74 1.53
N GLY A 109 -5.64 8.43 1.55
CA GLY A 109 -4.35 7.93 2.02
C GLY A 109 -4.09 8.21 3.50
N ASP A 110 -2.82 8.32 3.86
CA ASP A 110 -2.39 8.46 5.27
C ASP A 110 -2.15 9.92 5.69
N LYS A 111 -2.18 10.84 4.72
CA LYS A 111 -1.94 12.26 4.97
C LYS A 111 -3.17 12.95 5.54
N ILE A 112 -4.35 12.50 5.15
CA ILE A 112 -5.63 12.94 5.70
C ILE A 112 -6.34 11.70 6.24
N ILE A 113 -6.20 11.51 7.56
CA ILE A 113 -6.82 10.40 8.26
C ILE A 113 -8.31 10.71 8.39
N LEU A 114 -9.14 9.93 7.69
CA LEU A 114 -10.59 9.94 7.84
C LEU A 114 -11.03 8.60 8.41
N ASN A 115 -11.84 8.65 9.46
CA ASN A 115 -12.49 7.45 9.95
C ASN A 115 -13.58 6.98 8.96
N HIS A 116 -14.05 5.75 9.14
CA HIS A 116 -15.04 5.13 8.25
C HIS A 116 -16.32 5.96 8.15
N THR A 117 -16.84 6.46 9.27
CA THR A 117 -18.06 7.25 9.32
C THR A 117 -17.92 8.59 8.58
N GLN A 118 -16.81 9.29 8.76
CA GLN A 118 -16.50 10.55 8.08
C GLN A 118 -16.41 10.35 6.57
N SER A 119 -15.78 9.25 6.12
CA SER A 119 -15.68 8.93 4.70
C SER A 119 -17.03 8.56 4.07
N ILE A 120 -17.88 7.83 4.80
CA ILE A 120 -19.26 7.54 4.39
C ILE A 120 -20.07 8.85 4.29
N ILE A 121 -20.03 9.70 5.31
CA ILE A 121 -20.74 11.00 5.30
C ILE A 121 -20.28 11.85 4.13
N LYS A 122 -18.96 11.95 3.89
CA LYS A 122 -18.41 12.67 2.75
C LYS A 122 -18.96 12.13 1.43
N ASN A 123 -18.96 10.81 1.23
CA ASN A 123 -19.47 10.22 -0.01
C ASN A 123 -20.96 10.51 -0.20
N ILE A 124 -21.77 10.42 0.87
CA ILE A 124 -23.19 10.78 0.83
C ILE A 124 -23.38 12.26 0.46
N VAL A 125 -22.64 13.17 1.08
CA VAL A 125 -22.69 14.60 0.76
C VAL A 125 -22.31 14.84 -0.71
N LEU A 126 -21.23 14.21 -1.21
CA LEU A 126 -20.83 14.32 -2.61
C LEU A 126 -21.88 13.75 -3.57
N MET A 127 -22.55 12.64 -3.23
CA MET A 127 -23.65 12.09 -4.01
C MET A 127 -24.84 13.04 -4.07
N LEU A 128 -25.23 13.62 -2.92
CA LEU A 128 -26.32 14.61 -2.86
C LEU A 128 -25.99 15.86 -3.67
N LEU A 129 -24.76 16.37 -3.57
CA LEU A 129 -24.29 17.50 -4.38
C LEU A 129 -24.29 17.15 -5.87
N LEU A 130 -23.88 15.93 -6.23
CA LEU A 130 -23.90 15.47 -7.61
C LEU A 130 -25.33 15.46 -8.16
N LEU A 131 -26.32 14.97 -7.38
CA LEU A 131 -27.75 14.99 -7.76
C LEU A 131 -28.33 16.39 -8.02
N LEU A 132 -27.69 17.46 -7.53
CA LEU A 132 -28.10 18.83 -7.80
C LEU A 132 -27.54 19.39 -9.13
N VAL A 133 -26.52 18.73 -9.70
CA VAL A 133 -25.89 19.13 -10.96
C VAL A 133 -26.85 18.87 -12.11
N ASN A 134 -27.21 19.92 -12.84
CA ASN A 134 -28.09 19.82 -13.99
C ASN A 134 -27.30 19.47 -15.25
N ILE A 135 -27.40 18.19 -15.65
CA ILE A 135 -26.71 17.64 -16.83
C ILE A 135 -27.36 18.05 -18.17
N ASP A 136 -28.55 18.64 -18.18
CA ASP A 136 -29.25 19.04 -19.40
C ASP A 136 -28.68 20.32 -20.02
N PHE A 137 -27.88 21.08 -19.27
CA PHE A 137 -27.17 22.25 -19.80
C PHE A 137 -26.07 21.90 -20.80
N TYR A 138 -25.80 20.61 -21.03
CA TYR A 138 -24.63 20.18 -21.77
C TYR A 138 -24.98 19.47 -23.07
N LYS A 139 -24.37 19.95 -24.15
CA LYS A 139 -24.44 19.36 -25.48
C LYS A 139 -23.16 18.60 -25.77
N TRP A 140 -23.31 17.48 -26.46
CA TRP A 140 -22.20 16.65 -26.91
C TRP A 140 -21.24 17.44 -27.82
N ARG A 141 -19.92 17.26 -27.63
CA ARG A 141 -18.89 17.85 -28.50
C ARG A 141 -18.22 16.76 -29.33
N LYS A 142 -17.78 17.09 -30.55
CA LYS A 142 -17.26 16.12 -31.54
C LYS A 142 -16.03 15.33 -31.05
N TYR A 143 -15.23 15.90 -30.15
CA TYR A 143 -13.95 15.32 -29.70
C TYR A 143 -13.97 14.78 -28.27
N GLU A 144 -15.13 14.58 -27.63
CA GLU A 144 -15.13 14.11 -26.23
C GLU A 144 -14.66 12.67 -26.07
N LEU A 145 -15.03 11.77 -26.98
CA LEU A 145 -14.60 10.37 -26.97
C LEU A 145 -13.08 10.20 -27.14
N PRO A 146 -12.41 10.80 -28.14
CA PRO A 146 -10.96 10.66 -28.25
C PRO A 146 -10.22 11.31 -27.07
N VAL A 147 -10.73 12.42 -26.52
CA VAL A 147 -10.15 13.02 -25.30
C VAL A 147 -10.30 12.09 -24.10
N PHE A 148 -11.44 11.44 -23.93
CA PHE A 148 -11.63 10.43 -22.89
C PHE A 148 -10.66 9.26 -23.03
N ILE A 149 -10.52 8.70 -24.24
CA ILE A 149 -9.59 7.58 -24.51
C ILE A 149 -8.15 8.00 -24.19
N ALA A 150 -7.72 9.16 -24.69
CA ALA A 150 -6.39 9.68 -24.43
C ALA A 150 -6.15 9.90 -22.93
N LEU A 151 -7.12 10.50 -22.22
CA LEU A 151 -7.03 10.72 -20.78
C LEU A 151 -6.91 9.39 -20.03
N ALA A 152 -7.77 8.41 -20.33
CA ALA A 152 -7.74 7.11 -19.67
C ALA A 152 -6.42 6.37 -19.88
N ILE A 153 -5.86 6.42 -21.10
CA ILE A 153 -4.56 5.81 -21.40
C ILE A 153 -3.44 6.54 -20.64
N VAL A 154 -3.41 7.87 -20.71
CA VAL A 154 -2.36 8.68 -20.06
C VAL A 154 -2.38 8.51 -18.54
N THR A 155 -3.55 8.57 -17.90
CA THR A 155 -3.63 8.40 -16.44
C THR A 155 -3.24 6.99 -16.03
N THR A 156 -3.79 5.97 -16.69
CA THR A 156 -3.48 4.57 -16.36
C THR A 156 -1.99 4.27 -16.53
N THR A 157 -1.39 4.70 -17.64
CA THR A 157 0.05 4.49 -17.89
C THR A 157 0.91 5.28 -16.91
N ALA A 158 0.59 6.55 -16.62
CA ALA A 158 1.34 7.36 -15.67
C ALA A 158 1.37 6.75 -14.26
N PHE A 159 0.20 6.38 -13.72
CA PHE A 159 0.12 5.81 -12.37
C PHE A 159 0.76 4.42 -12.26
N MET A 160 0.75 3.63 -13.35
CA MET A 160 1.43 2.33 -13.42
C MET A 160 2.95 2.43 -13.56
N LEU A 161 3.48 3.48 -14.19
CA LEU A 161 4.92 3.59 -14.46
C LEU A 161 5.69 4.34 -13.37
N ILE A 162 5.12 5.38 -12.77
CA ILE A 162 5.83 6.23 -11.80
C ILE A 162 6.16 5.45 -10.53
N ASN A 163 5.23 4.63 -10.02
CA ASN A 163 5.43 3.70 -8.92
C ASN A 163 5.04 2.30 -9.38
N ALA A 164 5.88 1.68 -10.20
CA ALA A 164 5.61 0.36 -10.75
C ALA A 164 5.36 -0.68 -9.65
N PRO A 165 4.39 -1.59 -9.81
CA PRO A 165 4.22 -2.73 -8.92
C PRO A 165 5.53 -3.50 -8.73
N ASP A 166 5.75 -4.08 -7.55
CA ASP A 166 7.03 -4.68 -7.16
C ASP A 166 7.55 -5.74 -8.14
N PHE A 167 6.66 -6.52 -8.77
CA PHE A 167 7.05 -7.52 -9.77
C PHE A 167 7.66 -6.88 -11.04
N ILE A 168 7.20 -5.69 -11.42
CA ILE A 168 7.78 -4.91 -12.52
C ILE A 168 9.08 -4.28 -12.05
N TYR A 169 9.08 -3.69 -10.85
CA TYR A 169 10.25 -3.04 -10.30
C TYR A 169 11.44 -4.02 -10.18
N LYS A 170 11.22 -5.20 -9.58
CA LYS A 170 12.23 -6.27 -9.48
C LYS A 170 12.78 -6.73 -10.83
N LYS A 171 11.97 -6.69 -11.90
CA LYS A 171 12.42 -7.06 -13.25
C LYS A 171 13.27 -5.98 -13.91
N LEU A 172 13.09 -4.72 -13.52
CA LEU A 172 13.76 -3.55 -14.10
C LEU A 172 14.99 -3.10 -13.29
N PHE A 173 15.01 -3.33 -11.98
CA PHE A 173 16.02 -2.82 -11.07
C PHE A 173 16.62 -3.95 -10.21
N ASP A 174 17.92 -3.89 -9.96
CA ASP A 174 18.60 -4.80 -9.04
C ASP A 174 18.21 -4.45 -7.60
N SER A 175 17.33 -5.29 -7.03
CA SER A 175 16.85 -5.16 -5.66
C SER A 175 17.70 -5.91 -4.65
N ASN A 176 18.77 -6.59 -5.11
CA ASN A 176 19.69 -7.28 -4.23
C ASN A 176 20.50 -6.29 -3.41
N VAL A 177 20.71 -6.64 -2.15
CA VAL A 177 21.49 -5.83 -1.21
C VAL A 177 22.75 -6.59 -0.88
N ARG A 178 23.91 -6.13 -1.35
CA ARG A 178 25.17 -6.70 -0.89
C ARG A 178 25.31 -6.46 0.62
N ILE A 179 25.39 -7.54 1.38
CA ILE A 179 25.66 -7.52 2.83
C ILE A 179 27.05 -8.09 3.13
N ASP A 180 27.58 -7.75 4.30
CA ASP A 180 28.75 -8.42 4.88
C ASP A 180 28.30 -9.66 5.65
N VAL A 181 28.37 -10.82 4.99
CA VAL A 181 27.92 -12.11 5.53
C VAL A 181 28.81 -12.58 6.67
N GLU A 182 30.12 -12.40 6.57
CA GLU A 182 31.07 -12.81 7.62
C GLU A 182 30.88 -11.99 8.90
N LEU A 183 30.68 -10.67 8.76
CA LEU A 183 30.36 -9.81 9.89
C LEU A 183 28.98 -10.12 10.47
N TYR A 184 28.00 -10.46 9.63
CA TYR A 184 26.69 -10.88 10.07
C TYR A 184 26.76 -12.15 10.92
N GLU A 185 27.41 -13.20 10.42
CA GLU A 185 27.54 -14.49 11.10
C GLU A 185 28.29 -14.36 12.43
N SER A 186 29.44 -13.69 12.43
CA SER A 186 30.23 -13.45 13.65
C SER A 186 29.48 -12.60 14.69
N THR A 187 28.72 -11.58 14.24
CA THR A 187 27.88 -10.78 15.14
C THR A 187 26.75 -11.63 15.72
N LEU A 188 26.10 -12.46 14.91
CA LEU A 188 25.00 -13.30 15.36
C LEU A 188 25.47 -14.38 16.36
N GLN A 189 26.64 -14.98 16.14
CA GLN A 189 27.27 -15.93 17.06
C GLN A 189 27.55 -15.32 18.44
N SER A 190 27.78 -14.01 18.51
CA SER A 190 27.95 -13.31 19.78
C SER A 190 26.64 -13.13 20.56
N THR A 191 25.49 -13.39 19.93
CA THR A 191 24.17 -13.29 20.58
C THR A 191 23.76 -14.64 21.18
N THR A 192 22.97 -14.60 22.25
CA THR A 192 22.45 -15.81 22.91
C THR A 192 21.43 -16.58 22.07
N LYS A 193 20.94 -15.98 20.97
CA LYS A 193 19.89 -16.53 20.10
C LYS A 193 20.43 -17.16 18.80
N TYR A 194 21.75 -17.35 18.66
CA TYR A 194 22.34 -17.86 17.42
C TYR A 194 21.62 -19.09 16.84
N ASN A 195 21.33 -20.08 17.69
CA ASN A 195 20.66 -21.32 17.27
C ASN A 195 19.24 -21.09 16.71
N ASP A 196 18.54 -20.06 17.18
CA ASP A 196 17.16 -19.74 16.75
C ASP A 196 17.13 -19.18 15.32
N PHE A 197 18.26 -18.70 14.81
CA PHE A 197 18.41 -18.11 13.48
C PHE A 197 19.07 -19.07 12.47
N THR A 198 19.54 -20.24 12.92
CA THR A 198 20.26 -21.22 12.09
C THR A 198 19.59 -22.58 12.02
N SER A 199 18.52 -22.82 12.78
CA SER A 199 17.88 -24.13 12.93
C SER A 199 17.11 -24.60 11.69
N ASP A 200 16.56 -23.67 10.92
CA ASP A 200 15.64 -23.95 9.83
C ASP A 200 15.73 -22.89 8.73
N ASP A 201 15.04 -23.13 7.61
CA ASP A 201 14.89 -22.17 6.53
C ASP A 201 13.92 -21.06 6.98
N MET A 202 14.39 -19.82 6.96
CA MET A 202 13.65 -18.69 7.51
C MET A 202 13.99 -17.36 6.84
N LEU A 203 13.08 -16.39 6.98
CA LEU A 203 13.35 -15.00 6.67
C LEU A 203 13.94 -14.29 7.88
N ILE A 204 15.06 -13.61 7.66
CA ILE A 204 15.71 -12.80 8.69
C ILE A 204 15.59 -11.34 8.27
N CYS A 205 14.81 -10.59 9.04
CA CYS A 205 14.40 -9.23 8.73
C CYS A 205 15.23 -8.23 9.53
N MET A 206 16.16 -7.56 8.87
CA MET A 206 16.98 -6.52 9.50
C MET A 206 16.23 -5.18 9.46
N TYR A 207 15.75 -4.77 10.64
CA TYR A 207 14.86 -3.61 10.80
C TYR A 207 15.46 -2.50 11.66
N SER A 208 15.02 -1.29 11.34
CA SER A 208 15.10 -0.13 12.20
C SER A 208 13.75 0.15 12.83
N ASN A 209 13.70 0.36 14.14
CA ASN A 209 12.47 0.66 14.88
C ASN A 209 11.76 1.95 14.42
N LYS A 210 12.48 2.93 13.85
CA LYS A 210 11.93 4.22 13.39
C LYS A 210 11.80 4.33 11.87
N CYS A 211 12.22 3.32 11.10
CA CYS A 211 12.16 3.38 9.64
C CYS A 211 10.76 3.06 9.10
N LYS A 212 10.21 3.99 8.31
CA LYS A 212 8.91 3.83 7.62
C LYS A 212 8.88 2.54 6.77
N TYR A 213 9.89 2.31 5.93
CA TYR A 213 9.92 1.14 5.05
C TYR A 213 10.11 -0.18 5.81
N CYS A 214 10.74 -0.17 6.99
CA CYS A 214 10.81 -1.36 7.84
C CYS A 214 9.42 -1.74 8.37
N LYS A 215 8.63 -0.76 8.79
CA LYS A 215 7.26 -0.99 9.28
C LYS A 215 6.35 -1.55 8.18
N ILE A 216 6.41 -0.96 6.99
CA ILE A 216 5.64 -1.44 5.84
C ILE A 216 6.10 -2.84 5.42
N ALA A 217 7.41 -3.10 5.37
CA ALA A 217 7.93 -4.44 5.09
C ALA A 217 7.46 -5.47 6.12
N ALA A 218 7.48 -5.13 7.40
CA ALA A 218 7.03 -6.01 8.47
C ALA A 218 5.54 -6.35 8.34
N GLY A 219 4.67 -5.35 8.13
CA GLY A 219 3.24 -5.58 7.88
C GLY A 219 2.99 -6.40 6.61
N LYS A 220 3.74 -6.13 5.53
CA LYS A 220 3.64 -6.90 4.29
C LYS A 220 4.05 -8.37 4.47
N ILE A 221 5.15 -8.64 5.16
CA ILE A 221 5.60 -10.02 5.43
C ILE A 221 4.59 -10.74 6.31
N ASP A 222 4.10 -10.09 7.37
CA ASP A 222 3.10 -10.64 8.28
C ASP A 222 1.82 -11.06 7.52
N GLU A 223 1.33 -10.20 6.62
CA GLU A 223 0.12 -10.54 5.89
C GLU A 223 0.36 -11.62 4.81
N ILE A 224 1.56 -11.65 4.21
CA ILE A 224 1.96 -12.75 3.31
C ILE A 224 1.98 -14.09 4.04
N ILE A 225 2.57 -14.16 5.24
CA ILE A 225 2.65 -15.43 5.99
C ILE A 225 1.27 -15.87 6.47
N LYS A 226 0.41 -14.94 6.92
CA LYS A 226 -0.98 -15.23 7.32
C LYS A 226 -1.81 -15.77 6.15
N GLN A 227 -1.86 -15.06 5.04
CA GLN A 227 -2.64 -15.47 3.85
C GLN A 227 -2.16 -16.83 3.30
N ASN A 228 -0.88 -17.16 3.48
CA ASN A 228 -0.29 -18.39 3.00
C ASN A 228 -0.10 -19.48 4.08
N ASN A 229 -0.70 -19.36 5.27
CA ASN A 229 -0.59 -20.33 6.37
C ASN A 229 0.88 -20.73 6.70
N ILE A 230 1.79 -19.76 6.68
CA ILE A 230 3.20 -19.95 7.06
C ILE A 230 3.34 -19.57 8.53
N GLY A 231 4.01 -20.41 9.32
CA GLY A 231 4.21 -20.16 10.74
C GLY A 231 5.10 -18.95 11.01
N THR A 232 4.81 -18.21 12.08
CA THR A 232 5.61 -17.05 12.52
C THR A 232 7.03 -17.46 12.95
N ASP A 233 7.23 -18.72 13.29
CA ASP A 233 8.53 -19.33 13.55
C ASP A 233 9.47 -19.32 12.34
N LYS A 234 8.95 -19.11 11.12
CA LYS A 234 9.73 -18.95 9.88
C LYS A 234 10.21 -17.51 9.63
N VAL A 235 9.90 -16.56 10.52
CA VAL A 235 10.33 -15.16 10.41
C VAL A 235 11.02 -14.72 11.69
N ARG A 236 12.22 -14.15 11.56
CA ARG A 236 12.99 -13.58 12.68
C ARG A 236 13.37 -12.14 12.37
N CYS A 237 13.47 -11.32 13.40
CA CYS A 237 13.90 -9.93 13.24
C CYS A 237 15.27 -9.68 13.89
N VAL A 238 16.06 -8.81 13.27
CA VAL A 238 17.28 -8.26 13.84
C VAL A 238 17.10 -6.75 13.93
N PHE A 239 17.14 -6.21 15.14
CA PHE A 239 17.15 -4.77 15.37
C PHE A 239 18.55 -4.32 15.79
N TRP A 240 18.85 -3.04 15.65
CA TRP A 240 20.00 -2.46 16.32
C TRP A 240 19.62 -1.79 17.63
N GLY A 241 20.57 -1.73 18.55
CA GLY A 241 20.40 -1.06 19.83
C GLY A 241 21.40 -1.56 20.85
N THR A 242 21.15 -1.21 22.11
CA THR A 242 21.93 -1.71 23.24
C THR A 242 21.21 -2.83 23.97
N ASN A 243 19.89 -2.76 24.11
CA ASN A 243 19.05 -3.75 24.80
C ASN A 243 17.65 -3.84 24.15
N ASP A 244 16.86 -4.84 24.57
CA ASP A 244 15.41 -4.83 24.38
C ASP A 244 14.84 -3.50 24.90
N SER A 245 14.13 -2.79 24.02
CA SER A 245 13.65 -1.45 24.28
C SER A 245 12.16 -1.36 24.03
N THR A 246 11.50 -0.47 24.77
CA THR A 246 10.13 -0.06 24.51
C THR A 246 9.93 0.38 23.05
N GLU A 247 10.97 0.88 22.38
CA GLU A 247 10.91 1.25 20.97
C GLU A 247 10.69 0.05 20.03
N ILE A 248 11.24 -1.13 20.33
CA ILE A 248 11.01 -2.34 19.52
C ILE A 248 9.60 -2.88 19.74
N LYS A 249 9.10 -2.85 20.98
CA LYS A 249 7.71 -3.20 21.28
C LYS A 249 6.74 -2.25 20.56
N ASN A 250 7.03 -0.95 20.58
CA ASN A 250 6.25 0.05 19.85
C ASN A 250 6.30 -0.18 18.34
N PHE A 251 7.43 -0.66 17.78
CA PHE A 251 7.49 -1.01 16.37
C PHE A 251 6.44 -2.06 16.00
N PHE A 252 6.33 -3.16 16.75
CA PHE A 252 5.32 -4.20 16.48
C PHE A 252 3.89 -3.70 16.66
N ILE A 253 3.64 -2.90 17.71
CA ILE A 253 2.33 -2.27 17.97
C ILE A 253 1.92 -1.35 16.82
N GLU A 254 2.83 -0.50 16.35
CA GLU A 254 2.57 0.41 15.23
C GLU A 254 2.38 -0.31 13.90
N CYS A 255 3.04 -1.46 13.71
CA CYS A 255 2.84 -2.33 12.55
C CYS A 255 1.55 -3.16 12.66
N LYS A 256 0.92 -3.22 13.85
CA LYS A 256 -0.25 -4.06 14.15
C LYS A 256 0.00 -5.55 13.91
N ILE A 257 1.22 -6.00 14.12
CA ILE A 257 1.61 -7.41 13.97
C ILE A 257 1.88 -8.02 15.34
N GLU A 258 1.72 -9.34 15.44
CA GLU A 258 2.14 -10.06 16.63
C GLU A 258 3.66 -9.97 16.77
N ALA A 259 4.15 -9.91 18.01
CA ALA A 259 5.58 -9.74 18.24
C ALA A 259 6.35 -10.97 17.74
N LEU A 260 7.09 -10.79 16.65
CA LEU A 260 7.97 -11.81 16.08
C LEU A 260 9.19 -11.97 16.97
N ASP A 261 9.79 -13.17 16.96
CA ASP A 261 11.04 -13.39 17.67
C ASP A 261 12.18 -12.59 17.03
N TYR A 262 12.99 -11.97 17.88
CA TYR A 262 14.00 -11.01 17.46
C TYR A 262 15.25 -11.01 18.34
N THR A 263 16.34 -10.50 17.79
CA THR A 263 17.59 -10.21 18.50
C THR A 263 18.00 -8.76 18.28
N VAL A 264 18.88 -8.25 19.15
CA VAL A 264 19.42 -6.89 19.09
C VAL A 264 20.92 -6.96 18.94
N ILE A 265 21.46 -6.24 17.95
CA ILE A 265 22.91 -6.16 17.70
C ILE A 265 23.41 -4.71 17.83
N PRO A 266 24.72 -4.50 18.04
CA PRO A 266 25.29 -3.16 18.09
C PRO A 266 25.04 -2.39 16.78
N VAL A 267 24.75 -1.10 16.90
CA VAL A 267 24.45 -0.20 15.76
C VAL A 267 25.59 -0.20 14.73
N THR A 268 26.84 -0.21 15.18
CA THR A 268 28.02 -0.24 14.32
C THR A 268 28.03 -1.48 13.43
N ASN A 269 27.74 -2.65 14.01
CA ASN A 269 27.72 -3.91 13.29
C ASN A 269 26.53 -3.94 12.34
N PHE A 270 25.34 -3.51 12.80
CA PHE A 270 24.16 -3.46 11.95
C PHE A 270 24.40 -2.61 10.69
N LEU A 271 24.95 -1.40 10.86
CA LEU A 271 25.20 -0.50 9.74
C LEU A 271 26.28 -1.03 8.79
N ALA A 272 27.31 -1.67 9.34
CA ALA A 272 28.37 -2.30 8.54
C ALA A 272 27.83 -3.50 7.75
N ILE A 273 27.06 -4.39 8.38
CA ILE A 273 26.42 -5.56 7.73
C ILE A 273 25.53 -5.11 6.58
N THR A 274 24.68 -4.11 6.82
CA THR A 274 23.66 -3.67 5.85
C THR A 274 24.16 -2.64 4.84
N ASN A 275 25.41 -2.19 4.97
CA ASN A 275 25.94 -1.02 4.25
C ASN A 275 25.03 0.21 4.37
N GLY A 276 24.41 0.38 5.55
CA GLY A 276 23.47 1.46 5.85
C GLY A 276 22.11 1.39 5.14
N LYS A 277 21.79 0.30 4.43
CA LYS A 277 20.50 0.11 3.76
C LYS A 277 19.48 -0.53 4.69
N MET A 278 18.22 -0.07 4.64
CA MET A 278 17.13 -0.63 5.45
C MET A 278 15.77 -0.50 4.73
N PRO A 279 14.83 -1.45 4.94
CA PRO A 279 15.07 -2.76 5.53
C PRO A 279 15.96 -3.63 4.63
N VAL A 280 16.58 -4.65 5.21
CA VAL A 280 17.22 -5.74 4.47
C VAL A 280 16.59 -7.05 4.90
N ILE A 281 16.04 -7.79 3.93
CA ILE A 281 15.39 -9.09 4.17
C ILE A 281 16.33 -10.16 3.63
N LEU A 282 16.75 -11.05 4.52
CA LEU A 282 17.66 -12.14 4.20
C LEU A 282 16.88 -13.45 4.12
N PHE A 283 17.18 -14.22 3.09
CA PHE A 283 16.71 -15.58 2.91
C PHE A 283 17.81 -16.49 3.45
N SER A 284 17.53 -17.20 4.54
CA SER A 284 18.50 -18.03 5.26
C SER A 284 18.12 -19.50 5.12
N GLU A 285 18.96 -20.30 4.47
CA GLU A 285 18.84 -21.76 4.44
C GLU A 285 19.70 -22.35 5.56
N LYS A 286 19.07 -22.77 6.67
CA LYS A 286 19.75 -23.31 7.87
C LYS A 286 20.96 -22.49 8.33
N GLY A 287 20.77 -21.17 8.40
CA GLY A 287 21.78 -20.20 8.83
C GLY A 287 22.64 -19.63 7.70
N LYS A 288 22.64 -20.25 6.50
CA LYS A 288 23.39 -19.74 5.35
C LYS A 288 22.55 -18.74 4.56
N ILE A 289 23.04 -17.52 4.40
CA ILE A 289 22.34 -16.51 3.60
C ILE A 289 22.47 -16.82 2.11
N THR A 290 21.34 -17.07 1.45
CA THR A 290 21.27 -17.38 0.01
C THR A 290 20.87 -16.19 -0.83
N GLN A 291 20.08 -15.27 -0.26
CA GLN A 291 19.62 -14.07 -0.93
C GLN A 291 19.41 -12.95 0.09
N SER A 292 19.61 -11.70 -0.35
CA SER A 292 19.42 -10.49 0.44
C SER A 292 18.77 -9.42 -0.44
N VAL A 293 17.62 -8.90 -0.02
CA VAL A 293 16.84 -7.94 -0.79
C VAL A 293 16.44 -6.74 0.05
N ASN A 294 16.22 -5.61 -0.61
CA ASN A 294 15.57 -4.45 0.00
C ASN A 294 14.03 -4.59 -0.04
N TYR A 295 13.33 -3.59 0.52
CA TYR A 295 11.87 -3.52 0.49
C TYR A 295 11.27 -3.69 -0.92
N THR A 296 11.82 -2.99 -1.92
CA THR A 296 11.30 -3.04 -3.30
C THR A 296 11.51 -4.38 -4.01
N GLY A 297 12.44 -5.20 -3.52
CA GLY A 297 12.68 -6.56 -4.02
C GLY A 297 11.81 -7.63 -3.38
N LEU A 298 11.04 -7.26 -2.37
CA LEU A 298 10.26 -8.18 -1.57
C LEU A 298 8.99 -8.61 -2.33
N SER A 299 8.96 -9.82 -2.86
CA SER A 299 7.78 -10.37 -3.53
C SER A 299 7.16 -11.53 -2.74
N GLU A 300 5.83 -11.54 -2.68
CA GLU A 300 5.06 -12.64 -2.09
C GLU A 300 5.46 -13.99 -2.67
N LYS A 301 5.59 -14.06 -4.01
CA LYS A 301 5.98 -15.29 -4.69
C LYS A 301 7.31 -15.83 -4.20
N ASP A 302 8.34 -14.98 -4.05
CA ASP A 302 9.66 -15.44 -3.61
C ASP A 302 9.63 -15.94 -2.16
N ILE A 303 8.94 -15.20 -1.28
CA ILE A 303 8.79 -15.56 0.13
C ILE A 303 8.11 -16.92 0.25
N VAL A 304 6.95 -17.10 -0.39
CA VAL A 304 6.16 -18.33 -0.30
C VAL A 304 6.92 -19.50 -0.92
N THR A 305 7.58 -19.30 -2.07
CA THR A 305 8.38 -20.36 -2.71
C THR A 305 9.55 -20.78 -1.83
N PHE A 306 10.19 -19.82 -1.15
CA PHE A 306 11.32 -20.10 -0.28
C PHE A 306 10.92 -20.81 1.00
N LEU A 307 9.93 -20.27 1.74
CA LEU A 307 9.54 -20.79 3.05
C LEU A 307 8.76 -22.11 2.99
N ARG A 308 8.27 -22.49 1.80
CA ARG A 308 7.63 -23.79 1.55
C ARG A 308 8.53 -24.78 0.82
N LYS A 309 9.82 -24.52 0.66
CA LYS A 309 10.75 -25.56 0.24
C LYS A 309 10.70 -26.68 1.29
N GLU A 310 10.23 -27.85 0.87
CA GLU A 310 10.42 -29.11 1.58
C GLU A 310 11.84 -29.65 1.35
#